data_AF-A0A7C6BDZ8-F1
#
_entry.id   AF-A0A7C6BDZ8-F1
#
_cell.length_a   1.000
_cell.length_b   1.000
_cell.length_c   1.000
_cell.angle_alpha   90.00
_cell.angle_beta   90.00
_cell.angle_gamma   90.00
#
_symmetry.space_group_name_H-M   'P 1'
#
loop_
_entity.id
_entity.type
_entity.pdbx_description
1 polymer ?
#
loop_
_entity_poly.entity_id
_entity_poly.type
_entity_poly.pdbx_seq_one_letter_code
_entity_poly.pdbx_strand_id
1 'polypeptide(L)'
;LALRDADFTTAERIEQAINQRYGRTVARMLDAGTVALDIAATQAISPAHALGDVENLTIEPERKARVVVDQRSGTIVMGEDVRISRVAVSQGNLTLRIDEQPLVVQPNPFADGEAVVVPRTNATIEEEPGIGLAEVRDGTSLSEVIAGLNALGVAPRDMIDILKSIKAAGALHAEFIVR
;
A
#
# COMPACT_ATOMS: atom_id res chain seq x y z
N LEU A 1 -10.60 23.64 -4.90
CA LEU A 1 -9.25 23.04 -4.82
C LEU A 1 -9.17 21.94 -5.87
N ALA A 2 -8.08 21.88 -6.62
CA ALA A 2 -7.85 20.84 -7.63
C ALA A 2 -6.64 19.99 -7.18
N LEU A 3 -6.82 18.67 -7.16
CA LEU A 3 -5.76 17.72 -6.84
C LEU A 3 -4.86 17.53 -8.06
N ARG A 4 -3.56 17.39 -7.81
CA ARG A 4 -2.57 17.12 -8.87
C ARG A 4 -2.71 15.70 -9.42
N ASP A 5 -2.89 14.74 -8.52
CA ASP A 5 -3.14 13.34 -8.83
C ASP A 5 -4.56 13.00 -8.36
N ALA A 6 -5.45 12.70 -9.32
CA ALA A 6 -6.86 12.44 -9.02
C ALA A 6 -7.05 11.06 -8.38
N ASP A 7 -7.65 11.05 -7.20
CA ASP A 7 -7.91 9.85 -6.41
C ASP A 7 -9.06 10.10 -5.42
N PHE A 8 -10.08 9.23 -5.45
CA PHE A 8 -11.30 9.41 -4.64
C PHE A 8 -11.01 9.35 -3.14
N THR A 9 -10.18 8.39 -2.70
CA THR A 9 -9.83 8.25 -1.28
C THR A 9 -9.07 9.47 -0.79
N THR A 10 -8.14 9.97 -1.60
CA THR A 10 -7.36 11.18 -1.27
C THR A 10 -8.25 12.42 -1.23
N ALA A 11 -9.15 12.59 -2.21
CA ALA A 11 -10.10 13.70 -2.22
C ALA A 11 -11.07 13.66 -1.02
N GLU A 12 -11.55 12.48 -0.63
CA GLU A 12 -12.35 12.28 0.57
C GLU A 12 -11.56 12.61 1.84
N ARG A 13 -10.31 12.15 1.96
CA ARG A 13 -9.42 12.48 3.08
C ARG A 13 -9.19 13.99 3.20
N ILE A 14 -9.04 14.70 2.07
CA ILE A 14 -8.91 16.16 2.05
C ILE A 14 -10.19 16.81 2.55
N GLU A 15 -11.37 16.40 2.06
CA GLU A 15 -12.66 16.90 2.56
C GLU A 15 -12.77 16.72 4.08
N GLN A 16 -12.49 15.51 4.57
CA GLN A 16 -12.57 15.17 6.00
C GLN A 16 -11.59 16.00 6.82
N ALA A 17 -10.34 16.14 6.39
CA ALA A 17 -9.32 16.94 7.09
C ALA A 17 -9.71 18.42 7.19
N ILE A 18 -10.23 19.00 6.10
CA ILE A 18 -10.70 20.39 6.10
C ILE A 18 -11.89 20.53 7.05
N ASN A 19 -12.89 19.66 6.94
CA ASN A 19 -14.08 19.74 7.79
C ASN A 19 -13.76 19.55 9.28
N GLN A 20 -12.81 18.66 9.61
CA GLN A 20 -12.31 18.48 10.98
C GLN A 20 -11.60 19.73 11.50
N ARG A 21 -10.75 20.38 10.69
CA ARG A 21 -10.03 21.62 11.06
C ARG A 21 -10.96 22.77 11.45
N TYR A 22 -12.11 22.89 10.77
CA TYR A 22 -13.12 23.92 11.01
C TYR A 22 -14.26 23.47 11.95
N GLY A 23 -14.29 22.19 12.33
CA GLY A 23 -15.33 21.60 13.18
C GLY A 23 -16.73 21.61 12.57
N ARG A 24 -16.84 21.75 11.25
CA ARG A 24 -18.11 21.89 10.51
C ARG A 24 -17.91 21.57 9.03
N THR A 25 -19.00 21.36 8.31
CA THR A 25 -18.96 21.14 6.86
C THR A 25 -18.71 22.45 6.11
N VAL A 26 -17.46 22.66 5.67
CA VAL A 26 -17.04 23.78 4.80
C VAL A 26 -16.46 23.30 3.48
N ALA A 27 -16.06 22.03 3.39
CA ALA A 27 -15.55 21.39 2.19
C ALA A 27 -16.45 20.23 1.75
N ARG A 28 -16.50 20.02 0.43
CA ARG A 28 -17.17 18.89 -0.20
C ARG A 28 -16.39 18.43 -1.44
N MET A 29 -16.09 17.15 -1.52
CA MET A 29 -15.57 16.50 -2.72
C MET A 29 -16.66 16.51 -3.80
N LEU A 30 -16.30 16.98 -4.99
CA LEU A 30 -17.17 16.94 -6.17
C LEU A 30 -16.85 15.74 -7.07
N ASP A 31 -15.56 15.42 -7.18
CA ASP A 31 -15.02 14.30 -7.95
C ASP A 31 -13.62 13.93 -7.44
N ALA A 32 -12.99 12.92 -8.04
CA ALA A 32 -11.65 12.43 -7.64
C ALA A 32 -10.54 13.49 -7.72
N GLY A 33 -10.74 14.59 -8.45
CA GLY A 33 -9.77 15.66 -8.64
C GLY A 33 -10.16 16.98 -7.99
N THR A 34 -11.38 17.13 -7.47
CA THR A 34 -11.94 18.45 -7.13
C THR A 34 -12.62 18.45 -5.77
N VAL A 35 -12.17 19.34 -4.90
CA VAL A 35 -12.80 19.62 -3.59
C VAL A 35 -13.25 21.08 -3.57
N ALA A 36 -14.55 21.31 -3.43
CA ALA A 36 -15.14 22.63 -3.26
C ALA A 36 -14.98 23.10 -1.81
N LEU A 37 -14.60 24.36 -1.63
CA LEU A 37 -14.47 25.00 -0.32
C LEU A 37 -15.40 26.22 -0.27
N ASP A 38 -16.30 26.23 0.70
CA ASP A 38 -17.17 27.38 0.98
C ASP A 38 -16.46 28.33 1.96
N ILE A 39 -15.89 29.41 1.42
CA ILE A 39 -15.19 30.43 2.20
C ILE A 39 -16.11 31.11 3.21
N ALA A 40 -17.38 31.34 2.89
CA ALA A 40 -18.31 31.99 3.82
C ALA A 40 -18.60 31.08 5.03
N ALA A 41 -18.74 29.77 4.79
CA ALA A 41 -18.95 28.79 5.84
C ALA A 41 -17.74 28.66 6.80
N THR A 42 -16.52 28.97 6.35
CA THR A 42 -15.32 28.97 7.20
C THR A 42 -15.35 30.01 8.32
N GLN A 43 -16.10 31.11 8.15
CA GLN A 43 -16.08 32.27 9.05
C GLN A 43 -14.69 32.86 9.32
N ALA A 44 -13.74 32.63 8.41
CA ALA A 44 -12.41 33.23 8.52
C ALA A 44 -12.47 34.76 8.31
N ILE A 45 -11.51 35.48 8.91
CA ILE A 45 -11.39 36.94 8.82
C ILE A 45 -11.27 37.41 7.35
N SER A 46 -10.63 36.60 6.51
CA SER A 46 -10.56 36.84 5.07
C SER A 46 -10.36 35.51 4.31
N PRO A 47 -10.60 35.48 2.99
CA PRO A 47 -10.31 34.31 2.16
C PRO A 47 -8.84 33.85 2.27
N ALA A 48 -7.91 34.78 2.49
CA ALA A 48 -6.50 34.46 2.68
C ALA A 48 -6.24 33.65 3.97
N HIS A 49 -6.91 34.00 5.07
CA HIS A 49 -6.81 33.21 6.31
C HIS A 49 -7.41 31.82 6.13
N ALA A 50 -8.56 31.71 5.45
CA ALA A 50 -9.18 30.42 5.17
C ALA A 50 -8.26 29.50 4.34
N LEU A 51 -7.60 30.06 3.33
CA LEU A 51 -6.65 29.32 2.50
C LEU A 51 -5.37 28.94 3.26
N GLY A 52 -4.84 29.84 4.09
CA GLY A 52 -3.66 29.56 4.90
C GLY A 52 -3.90 28.44 5.94
N ASP A 53 -5.11 28.37 6.50
CA ASP A 53 -5.49 27.27 7.39
C ASP A 53 -5.56 25.92 6.65
N VAL A 54 -6.02 25.92 5.40
CA VAL A 54 -6.09 24.71 4.56
C VAL A 54 -4.69 24.30 4.07
N GLU A 55 -3.83 25.25 3.74
CA GLU A 55 -2.45 24.98 3.27
C GLU A 55 -1.62 24.21 4.31
N ASN A 56 -1.88 24.44 5.60
CA ASN A 56 -1.15 23.77 6.68
C ASN A 56 -1.64 22.34 6.99
N LEU A 57 -2.69 21.86 6.31
CA LEU A 57 -3.17 20.49 6.50
C LEU A 57 -2.23 19.50 5.83
N THR A 58 -1.74 18.54 6.61
CA THR A 58 -0.98 17.40 6.08
C THR A 58 -1.94 16.26 5.79
N ILE A 59 -2.03 15.85 4.52
CA ILE A 59 -2.82 14.70 4.10
C ILE A 59 -1.87 13.67 3.50
N GLU A 60 -1.93 12.44 3.99
CA GLU A 60 -1.25 11.32 3.36
C GLU A 60 -2.11 10.78 2.20
N PRO A 61 -1.67 10.95 0.94
CA PRO A 61 -2.42 10.46 -0.21
C PRO A 61 -2.39 8.94 -0.24
N GLU A 62 -3.38 8.34 -0.89
CA GLU A 62 -3.32 6.92 -1.20
C GLU A 62 -2.27 6.68 -2.29
N ARG A 63 -1.20 5.94 -1.94
CA ARG A 63 -0.18 5.53 -2.90
C ARG A 63 -0.59 4.17 -3.47
N LYS A 64 -0.90 4.12 -4.76
CA LYS A 64 -1.05 2.84 -5.46
C LYS A 64 0.28 2.10 -5.41
N ALA A 65 0.27 0.82 -5.08
CA ALA A 65 1.43 -0.03 -5.17
C ALA A 65 1.90 -0.12 -6.64
N ARG A 66 3.19 0.01 -6.91
CA ARG A 66 3.75 0.01 -8.27
C ARG A 66 5.00 -0.87 -8.35
N VAL A 67 5.15 -1.52 -9.50
CA VAL A 67 6.34 -2.27 -9.90
C VAL A 67 6.80 -1.72 -11.24
N VAL A 68 8.01 -1.17 -11.27
CA VAL A 68 8.64 -0.63 -12.48
C VAL A 68 9.80 -1.56 -12.84
N VAL A 69 9.78 -2.06 -14.07
CA VAL A 69 10.84 -2.93 -14.58
C VAL A 69 11.45 -2.31 -15.83
N ASP A 70 12.76 -2.42 -15.96
CA ASP A 70 13.51 -2.08 -17.18
C ASP A 70 14.06 -3.38 -17.77
N GLN A 71 13.55 -3.76 -18.93
CA GLN A 71 13.89 -5.05 -19.55
C GLN A 71 15.31 -5.06 -20.14
N ARG A 72 15.86 -3.87 -20.45
CA ARG A 72 17.22 -3.73 -20.99
C ARG A 72 18.26 -3.82 -19.89
N SER A 73 18.08 -3.09 -18.79
CA SER A 73 19.01 -3.08 -17.66
C SER A 73 18.78 -4.24 -16.68
N GLY A 74 17.60 -4.86 -16.70
CA GLY A 74 17.20 -5.88 -15.72
C GLY A 74 16.86 -5.30 -14.35
N THR A 75 16.68 -3.97 -14.25
CA THR A 75 16.37 -3.30 -12.99
C THR A 75 14.89 -3.48 -12.65
N ILE A 76 14.60 -3.88 -11.42
CA ILE A 76 13.25 -4.03 -10.87
C ILE A 76 13.13 -3.11 -9.65
N VAL A 77 12.17 -2.19 -9.67
CA VAL A 77 11.86 -1.27 -8.57
C VAL A 77 10.42 -1.51 -8.15
N MET A 78 10.18 -1.70 -6.87
CA MET A 78 8.85 -2.00 -6.32
C MET A 78 8.56 -1.13 -5.10
N GLY A 79 7.29 -0.76 -4.93
CA GLY A 79 6.80 -0.09 -3.73
C GLY A 79 6.66 -1.06 -2.55
N GLU A 80 6.65 -0.50 -1.34
CA GLU A 80 6.46 -1.23 -0.08
C GLU A 80 5.12 -1.99 -0.03
N ASP A 81 4.06 -1.38 -0.56
CA ASP A 81 2.69 -1.89 -0.49
C ASP A 81 2.36 -2.98 -1.54
N VAL A 82 3.35 -3.50 -2.27
CA VAL A 82 3.12 -4.50 -3.33
C VAL A 82 2.84 -5.88 -2.73
N ARG A 83 1.66 -6.42 -3.01
CA ARG A 83 1.23 -7.74 -2.52
C ARG A 83 0.94 -8.73 -3.64
N ILE A 84 1.14 -10.01 -3.34
CA ILE A 84 0.86 -11.13 -4.23
C ILE A 84 -0.12 -12.09 -3.56
N SER A 85 -1.22 -12.40 -4.24
CA SER A 85 -2.14 -13.46 -3.84
C SER A 85 -1.64 -14.84 -4.25
N ARG A 86 -2.24 -15.89 -3.68
CA ARG A 86 -1.95 -17.28 -4.04
C ARG A 86 -2.00 -17.49 -5.55
N VAL A 87 -0.91 -18.00 -6.11
CA VAL A 87 -0.77 -18.26 -7.54
C VAL A 87 0.25 -19.36 -7.77
N ALA A 88 0.03 -20.16 -8.82
CA ALA A 88 1.03 -21.07 -9.36
C ALA A 88 1.37 -20.63 -10.78
N VAL A 89 2.65 -20.42 -11.05
CA VAL A 89 3.17 -20.02 -12.36
C VAL A 89 4.20 -21.05 -12.80
N SER A 90 4.08 -21.54 -14.03
CA SER A 90 5.08 -22.38 -14.67
C SER A 90 5.66 -21.61 -15.85
N GLN A 91 6.97 -21.37 -15.83
CA GLN A 91 7.68 -20.61 -16.86
C GLN A 91 8.98 -21.34 -17.19
N GLY A 92 9.12 -21.80 -18.44
CA GLY A 92 10.27 -22.60 -18.87
C GLY A 92 10.38 -23.90 -18.07
N ASN A 93 11.48 -24.06 -17.34
CA ASN A 93 11.76 -25.19 -16.46
C ASN A 93 11.48 -24.89 -14.96
N LEU A 94 10.93 -23.72 -14.64
CA LEU A 94 10.63 -23.30 -13.28
C LEU A 94 9.12 -23.42 -13.00
N THR A 95 8.77 -24.00 -11.85
CA THR A 95 7.40 -23.94 -11.31
C THR A 95 7.44 -23.23 -9.97
N LEU A 96 6.80 -22.06 -9.90
CA LEU A 96 6.67 -21.25 -8.69
C LEU A 96 5.25 -21.43 -8.15
N ARG A 97 5.12 -21.81 -6.88
CA ARG A 97 3.84 -21.85 -6.17
C ARG A 97 3.93 -20.97 -4.93
N ILE A 98 3.05 -19.99 -4.84
CA ILE A 98 2.94 -19.07 -3.72
C ILE A 98 1.69 -19.47 -2.94
N ASP A 99 1.87 -19.96 -1.72
CA ASP A 99 0.78 -20.34 -0.82
C ASP A 99 0.74 -19.39 0.38
N GLU A 100 -0.38 -18.69 0.57
CA GLU A 100 -0.63 -17.94 1.81
C GLU A 100 -1.03 -18.92 2.92
N GLN A 101 -0.31 -18.89 4.05
CA GLN A 101 -0.59 -19.67 5.24
C GLN A 101 -1.08 -18.73 6.36
N PRO A 102 -2.39 -18.40 6.40
CA PRO A 102 -2.91 -17.61 7.52
C PRO A 102 -2.86 -18.45 8.80
N LEU A 103 -2.09 -18.01 9.79
CA LEU A 103 -2.18 -18.57 11.14
C LEU A 103 -3.47 -18.05 11.80
N VAL A 104 -4.38 -18.97 12.13
CA VAL A 104 -5.57 -18.64 12.91
C VAL A 104 -5.26 -18.82 14.39
N VAL A 105 -5.33 -17.75 15.18
CA VAL A 105 -5.30 -17.82 16.65
C VAL A 105 -6.74 -17.93 17.14
N GLN A 106 -7.18 -19.14 17.49
CA GLN A 106 -8.51 -19.35 18.07
C GLN A 106 -8.43 -19.21 19.60
N PRO A 107 -9.24 -18.33 20.23
CA PRO A 107 -9.31 -18.24 21.69
C PRO A 107 -9.87 -19.51 22.35
N ASN A 108 -9.63 -19.64 23.65
CA ASN A 108 -10.06 -20.78 24.48
C ASN A 108 -11.58 -21.05 24.33
N PRO A 109 -12.05 -22.29 24.06
CA PRO A 109 -13.45 -22.64 23.70
C PRO A 109 -14.56 -22.33 24.72
N PHE A 110 -14.27 -21.66 25.84
CA PHE A 110 -15.24 -21.27 26.87
C PHE A 110 -15.33 -19.75 27.09
N ALA A 111 -14.76 -18.93 26.20
CA ALA A 111 -14.92 -17.48 26.20
C ALA A 111 -15.89 -17.04 25.09
N ASP A 112 -16.84 -16.15 25.40
CA ASP A 112 -17.71 -15.47 24.43
C ASP A 112 -16.93 -14.44 23.60
N GLY A 113 -15.89 -14.87 22.88
CA GLY A 113 -15.04 -14.04 22.05
C GLY A 113 -15.15 -14.42 20.58
N GLU A 114 -15.31 -13.43 19.70
CA GLU A 114 -15.14 -13.63 18.26
C GLU A 114 -13.67 -13.93 17.95
N ALA A 115 -13.42 -14.81 16.97
CA ALA A 115 -12.06 -15.06 16.51
C ALA A 115 -11.52 -13.80 15.82
N VAL A 116 -10.64 -13.08 16.50
CA VAL A 116 -9.96 -11.90 15.95
C VAL A 116 -8.63 -12.35 15.34
N VAL A 117 -8.39 -11.98 14.08
CA VAL A 117 -7.07 -12.11 13.47
C VAL A 117 -6.14 -11.09 14.15
N VAL A 118 -5.27 -11.59 15.02
CA VAL A 118 -4.24 -10.79 15.67
C VAL A 118 -2.88 -11.09 15.01
N PRO A 119 -2.20 -10.10 14.40
CA PRO A 119 -0.85 -10.30 13.91
C PRO A 119 0.08 -10.53 15.12
N ARG A 120 0.75 -11.69 15.17
CA ARG A 120 1.73 -12.00 16.23
C ARG A 120 3.07 -12.35 15.62
N THR A 121 4.05 -11.48 15.84
CA THR A 121 5.47 -11.70 15.56
C THR A 121 6.06 -12.64 16.62
N ASN A 122 6.72 -13.73 16.21
CA ASN A 122 7.62 -14.48 17.10
C ASN A 122 9.06 -14.04 16.80
N ALA A 123 9.72 -13.46 17.81
CA ALA A 123 11.13 -13.10 17.78
C ALA A 123 11.88 -13.91 18.85
N THR A 124 12.92 -14.63 18.46
CA THR A 124 13.89 -15.21 19.41
C THR A 124 15.02 -14.19 19.56
N ILE A 125 15.33 -13.81 20.80
CA ILE A 125 16.37 -12.84 21.15
C ILE A 125 17.62 -13.61 21.60
N GLU A 126 18.76 -13.34 20.98
CA GLU A 126 20.07 -13.40 21.63
C GLU A 126 20.53 -11.95 21.82
N GLU A 127 20.88 -11.57 23.05
CA GLU A 127 21.12 -10.18 23.48
C GLU A 127 22.39 -9.58 22.83
N GLU A 128 22.23 -8.53 22.04
CA GLU A 128 23.19 -7.43 21.96
C GLU A 128 22.46 -6.07 21.87
N PRO A 129 22.98 -5.01 22.50
CA PRO A 129 22.27 -3.74 22.65
C PRO A 129 22.48 -2.82 21.45
N GLY A 130 21.41 -2.58 20.68
CA GLY A 130 21.40 -1.49 19.72
C GLY A 130 20.33 -1.60 18.63
N ILE A 131 19.51 -0.56 18.54
CA ILE A 131 18.77 -0.06 17.37
C ILE A 131 17.72 -0.96 16.68
N GLY A 132 16.45 -0.59 16.88
CA GLY A 132 15.41 -0.55 15.83
C GLY A 132 14.64 -1.83 15.57
N LEU A 133 13.43 -1.95 16.11
CA LEU A 133 12.44 -2.89 15.58
C LEU A 133 11.99 -2.41 14.20
N ALA A 134 12.19 -3.25 13.18
CA ALA A 134 11.45 -3.16 11.94
C ALA A 134 10.25 -4.12 12.02
N GLU A 135 9.05 -3.56 11.94
CA GLU A 135 7.78 -4.27 11.86
C GLU A 135 7.67 -4.94 10.48
N VAL A 136 7.47 -6.25 10.43
CA VAL A 136 7.19 -6.98 9.20
C VAL A 136 5.68 -7.25 9.13
N ARG A 137 5.01 -6.69 8.12
CA ARG A 137 3.57 -6.81 7.89
C ARG A 137 3.26 -8.06 7.05
N ASP A 138 2.28 -8.84 7.52
CA ASP A 138 1.75 -10.05 6.89
C ASP A 138 1.40 -9.91 5.40
N GLY A 139 1.57 -11.01 4.67
CA GLY A 139 1.43 -11.20 3.22
C GLY A 139 2.81 -11.41 2.62
N THR A 140 3.08 -12.54 1.95
CA THR A 140 4.39 -12.76 1.30
C THR A 140 4.67 -11.57 0.39
N SER A 141 5.63 -10.75 0.79
CA SER A 141 5.96 -9.54 0.05
C SER A 141 6.51 -9.97 -1.32
N LEU A 142 6.23 -9.19 -2.37
CA LEU A 142 6.91 -9.42 -3.66
C LEU A 142 8.45 -9.46 -3.47
N SER A 143 8.96 -8.76 -2.46
CA SER A 143 10.37 -8.76 -2.07
C SER A 143 10.89 -10.16 -1.75
N GLU A 144 10.13 -10.96 -0.98
CA GLU A 144 10.50 -12.34 -0.65
C GLU A 144 10.51 -13.24 -1.88
N VAL A 145 9.53 -13.07 -2.78
CA VAL A 145 9.48 -13.83 -4.04
C VAL A 145 10.71 -13.51 -4.89
N ILE A 146 11.05 -12.23 -5.04
CA ILE A 146 12.24 -11.80 -5.80
C ILE A 146 13.53 -12.29 -5.12
N ALA A 147 13.63 -12.22 -3.80
CA ALA A 147 14.77 -12.73 -3.06
C ALA A 147 14.96 -14.24 -3.28
N GLY A 148 13.87 -15.02 -3.24
CA GLY A 148 13.89 -16.45 -3.54
C GLY A 148 14.31 -16.74 -4.98
N LEU A 149 13.77 -16.03 -5.97
CA LEU A 149 14.15 -16.19 -7.37
C LEU A 149 15.61 -15.80 -7.63
N ASN A 150 16.10 -14.73 -7.00
CA ASN A 150 17.50 -14.32 -7.08
C ASN A 150 18.43 -15.37 -6.44
N ALA A 151 18.05 -15.94 -5.29
CA ALA A 151 18.80 -17.03 -4.66
C ALA A 151 18.85 -18.31 -5.52
N LEU A 152 17.82 -18.55 -6.35
CA LEU A 152 17.79 -19.63 -7.33
C LEU A 152 18.54 -19.31 -8.64
N GLY A 153 19.14 -18.11 -8.73
CA GLY A 153 19.91 -17.70 -9.90
C GLY A 153 19.06 -17.41 -11.14
N VAL A 154 17.76 -17.12 -10.96
CA VAL A 154 16.87 -16.77 -12.07
C VAL A 154 17.30 -15.44 -12.67
N ALA A 155 17.43 -15.40 -14.00
CA ALA A 155 17.85 -14.19 -14.67
C ALA A 155 16.80 -13.07 -14.53
N PRO A 156 17.18 -11.78 -14.46
CA PRO A 156 16.23 -10.68 -14.34
C PRO A 156 15.15 -10.65 -15.43
N ARG A 157 15.48 -11.06 -16.65
CA ARG A 157 14.51 -11.15 -17.75
C ARG A 157 13.43 -12.20 -17.48
N ASP A 158 13.83 -13.37 -16.99
CA ASP A 158 12.89 -14.44 -16.65
C ASP A 158 12.04 -14.04 -15.42
N MET A 159 12.62 -13.32 -14.46
CA MET A 159 11.86 -12.73 -13.35
C MET A 159 10.79 -11.77 -13.86
N ILE A 160 11.11 -10.88 -14.80
CA ILE A 160 10.13 -9.96 -15.40
C ILE A 160 8.98 -10.72 -16.06
N ASP A 161 9.27 -11.80 -16.79
CA ASP A 161 8.25 -12.63 -17.45
C ASP A 161 7.36 -13.37 -16.43
N ILE A 162 7.94 -13.85 -15.33
CA ILE A 162 7.18 -14.43 -14.21
C ILE A 162 6.26 -13.36 -13.60
N LEU A 163 6.77 -12.17 -13.28
CA LEU A 163 5.96 -11.08 -12.70
C LEU A 163 4.83 -10.64 -13.64
N LYS A 164 5.10 -10.58 -14.95
CA LYS A 164 4.09 -10.29 -15.97
C LYS A 164 3.00 -11.36 -15.98
N SER A 165 3.37 -12.63 -15.82
CA SER A 165 2.43 -13.76 -15.74
C SER A 165 1.60 -13.72 -14.45
N ILE A 166 2.21 -13.40 -13.31
CA ILE A 166 1.50 -13.19 -12.03
C ILE A 166 0.51 -12.02 -12.15
N LYS A 167 0.90 -10.93 -12.82
CA LYS A 167 -0.01 -9.79 -13.08
C LYS A 167 -1.17 -10.18 -13.98
N ALA A 168 -0.91 -10.94 -15.04
CA ALA A 168 -1.94 -11.43 -15.96
C ALA A 168 -2.92 -12.40 -15.29
N ALA A 169 -2.46 -13.16 -14.29
CA ALA A 169 -3.30 -14.02 -13.46
C ALA A 169 -4.15 -13.26 -12.43
N GLY A 170 -3.99 -11.93 -12.31
CA GLY A 170 -4.68 -11.10 -11.33
C GLY A 170 -4.13 -11.23 -9.90
N ALA A 171 -3.01 -11.94 -9.71
CA ALA A 171 -2.43 -12.17 -8.40
C ALA A 171 -1.52 -11.04 -7.92
N LEU A 172 -1.01 -10.19 -8.82
CA LEU A 172 -0.19 -9.02 -8.45
C LEU A 172 -1.06 -7.77 -8.24
N HIS A 173 -1.16 -7.35 -6.98
CA HIS A 173 -1.89 -6.15 -6.55
C HIS A 173 -0.99 -4.91 -6.61
N ALA A 174 -0.59 -4.56 -7.83
CA ALA A 174 0.17 -3.35 -8.13
C ALA A 174 -0.03 -2.92 -9.58
N GLU A 175 0.24 -1.65 -9.86
CA GLU A 175 0.48 -1.19 -11.23
C GLU A 175 1.81 -1.78 -11.72
N PHE A 176 1.83 -2.35 -12.93
CA PHE A 176 3.02 -2.97 -13.51
C PHE A 176 3.44 -2.19 -14.75
N ILE A 177 4.63 -1.58 -14.71
CA ILE A 177 5.15 -0.67 -15.73
C ILE A 177 6.45 -1.24 -16.30
N VAL A 178 6.49 -1.42 -17.62
CA VAL A 178 7.67 -1.94 -18.33
C VAL A 178 8.31 -0.82 -19.14
N ARG A 179 9.64 -0.67 -19.03
CA ARG A 179 10.47 0.29 -19.76
C ARG A 179 11.57 -0.40 -20.58
#